data_AF-A0A0J9VNG0-F1
#
_entry.id   AF-A0A0J9VNG0-F1
#
_cell.length_a   1.000
_cell.length_b   1.000
_cell.length_c   1.000
_cell.angle_alpha   90.00
_cell.angle_beta   90.00
_cell.angle_gamma   90.00
#
_symmetry.space_group_name_H-M   'P 1'
#
loop_
_entity.id
_entity.type
_entity.pdbx_description
1 polymer ?
#
loop_
_entity_poly.entity_id
_entity_poly.type
_entity_poly.pdbx_seq_one_letter_code
_entity_poly.pdbx_strand_id
1 'polypeptide(L)'
;MNIDKKRLKSFFFKKYGSVLIIISLVLLLGIIYPILRYSGNTILKICPENCDKHNEPNNSTGANSDHFTGYHKSFLGKNTLENIEFIYMVLMYVLPLIFFIFIIYILIKVIKYEKLKAGKSRIGIKEYCRLCKNVFV
;
A
#
# COMPACT_ATOMS: atom_id res chain seq x y z
N MET A 1 -26.64 -15.14 -18.08
CA MET A 1 -25.70 -16.26 -17.86
C MET A 1 -25.74 -16.62 -16.38
N ASN A 2 -26.21 -17.80 -15.94
CA ASN A 2 -26.22 -18.12 -14.51
C ASN A 2 -24.79 -18.53 -14.09
N ILE A 3 -23.94 -17.54 -13.83
CA ILE A 3 -22.56 -17.76 -13.41
C ILE A 3 -22.62 -18.31 -11.98
N ASP A 4 -22.36 -19.61 -11.83
CA ASP A 4 -22.26 -20.25 -10.53
C ASP A 4 -21.18 -19.56 -9.69
N LYS A 5 -21.62 -18.78 -8.69
CA LYS A 5 -20.76 -18.12 -7.69
C LYS A 5 -19.65 -19.04 -7.19
N LYS A 6 -20.00 -20.31 -6.94
CA LYS A 6 -19.10 -21.35 -6.43
C LYS A 6 -17.97 -21.70 -7.40
N ARG A 7 -18.26 -21.72 -8.71
CA ARG A 7 -17.29 -22.09 -9.76
C ARG A 7 -16.36 -20.92 -10.11
N LEU A 8 -16.89 -19.71 -10.10
CA LEU A 8 -16.07 -18.51 -10.28
C LEU A 8 -15.13 -18.32 -9.10
N LYS A 9 -15.64 -18.41 -7.87
CA LYS A 9 -14.83 -18.32 -6.64
C LYS A 9 -13.73 -19.39 -6.64
N SER A 10 -14.03 -20.64 -6.99
CA SER A 10 -12.99 -21.68 -7.03
C SER A 10 -11.93 -21.43 -8.10
N PHE A 11 -12.27 -20.89 -9.28
CA PHE A 11 -11.29 -20.59 -10.32
C PHE A 11 -10.37 -19.42 -9.94
N PHE A 12 -10.92 -18.36 -9.34
CA PHE A 12 -10.15 -17.23 -8.85
C PHE A 12 -9.23 -17.64 -7.69
N PHE A 13 -9.77 -18.30 -6.67
CA PHE A 13 -9.00 -18.71 -5.49
C PHE A 13 -7.91 -19.74 -5.84
N LYS A 14 -8.15 -20.65 -6.78
CA LYS A 14 -7.22 -21.74 -7.09
C LYS A 14 -6.03 -21.31 -7.98
N LYS A 15 -6.15 -20.20 -8.72
CA LYS A 15 -5.07 -19.72 -9.62
C LYS A 15 -4.49 -18.34 -9.25
N TYR A 16 -5.31 -17.45 -8.69
CA TYR A 16 -4.91 -16.07 -8.38
C TYR A 16 -5.11 -15.69 -6.90
N GLY A 17 -5.77 -16.55 -6.10
CA GLY A 17 -6.01 -16.30 -4.68
C GLY A 17 -4.72 -16.20 -3.87
N SER A 18 -3.77 -17.12 -4.08
CA SER A 18 -2.46 -17.07 -3.41
C SER A 18 -1.68 -15.80 -3.77
N VAL A 19 -1.65 -15.43 -5.05
CA VAL A 19 -0.96 -14.23 -5.54
C VAL A 19 -1.59 -12.95 -4.96
N LEU A 20 -2.92 -12.87 -4.87
CA LEU A 20 -3.60 -11.73 -4.26
C LEU A 20 -3.31 -11.59 -2.76
N ILE A 21 -3.26 -12.71 -2.03
CA ILE A 21 -2.93 -12.72 -0.60
C ILE A 21 -1.50 -12.20 -0.40
N ILE A 22 -0.55 -12.67 -1.21
CA ILE A 22 0.86 -12.23 -1.13
C ILE A 22 0.97 -10.74 -1.46
N ILE A 23 0.31 -10.26 -2.52
CA ILE A 23 0.35 -8.85 -2.89
C ILE A 23 -0.30 -7.96 -1.81
N SER A 24 -1.41 -8.39 -1.22
CA SER A 24 -2.06 -7.66 -0.12
C SER A 24 -1.17 -7.60 1.11
N LEU A 25 -0.41 -8.67 1.40
CA LEU A 25 0.53 -8.70 2.52
C LEU A 25 1.71 -7.75 2.29
N VAL A 26 2.25 -7.72 1.06
CA VAL A 26 3.30 -6.76 0.68
C VAL A 26 2.80 -5.32 0.73
N LEU A 27 1.57 -5.06 0.28
CA LEU A 27 0.96 -3.74 0.35
C LEU A 27 0.81 -3.27 1.80
N LEU A 28 0.41 -4.15 2.71
CA LEU A 28 0.29 -3.85 4.13
C LEU A 28 1.65 -3.48 4.75
N LEU A 29 2.70 -4.21 4.39
CA LEU A 29 4.07 -3.92 4.86
C LEU A 29 4.59 -2.59 4.31
N GLY A 30 4.30 -2.27 3.04
CA GLY A 30 4.73 -1.02 2.39
C GLY A 30 4.09 0.24 3.00
N ILE A 31 2.90 0.11 3.59
CA ILE A 31 2.14 1.22 4.19
C ILE A 31 2.51 1.46 5.67
N ILE A 32 3.14 0.49 6.35
CA ILE A 32 3.36 0.55 7.80
C ILE A 32 4.34 1.66 8.21
N TYR A 33 5.42 1.84 7.44
CA TYR A 33 6.45 2.85 7.70
C TYR A 33 5.91 4.29 7.59
N PRO A 34 5.23 4.67 6.48
CA PRO A 34 4.68 6.01 6.38
C PRO A 34 3.56 6.27 7.40
N ILE A 35 2.77 5.27 7.82
CA ILE A 35 1.82 5.44 8.94
C ILE A 35 2.52 5.83 10.24
N LEU A 36 3.66 5.19 10.55
CA LEU A 36 4.45 5.50 11.75
C LEU A 36 5.00 6.94 11.75
N ARG A 37 5.20 7.51 10.56
CA ARG A 37 5.83 8.82 10.32
C ARG A 37 4.82 9.95 10.03
N TYR A 38 3.58 9.66 9.64
CA TYR A 38 2.61 10.65 9.17
C TYR A 38 1.77 11.34 10.28
N SER A 39 1.82 10.86 11.53
CA SER A 39 1.13 11.52 12.64
C SER A 39 1.85 12.80 13.06
N GLY A 40 1.14 13.91 13.26
CA GLY A 40 1.68 15.21 13.72
C GLY A 40 2.46 15.14 15.04
N ASN A 41 2.36 14.00 15.72
CA ASN A 41 3.21 13.51 16.79
C ASN A 41 3.82 12.19 16.30
N THR A 42 4.93 12.29 15.56
CA THR A 42 5.62 11.14 14.98
C THR A 42 5.93 10.14 16.09
N ILE A 43 5.47 8.89 15.95
CA ILE A 43 5.80 7.82 16.91
C ILE A 43 7.30 7.57 16.84
N LEU A 44 7.85 7.67 15.64
CA LEU A 44 9.28 7.60 15.36
C LEU A 44 9.82 9.01 15.09
N LYS A 45 10.13 9.72 16.17
CA LYS A 45 10.83 11.01 16.16
C LYS A 45 12.31 10.78 15.90
N ILE A 46 12.73 10.92 14.66
CA ILE A 46 14.11 10.70 14.21
C ILE A 46 14.71 12.01 13.72
N CYS A 47 15.94 12.29 14.15
CA CYS A 47 16.72 13.42 13.69
C CYS A 47 17.99 13.01 12.95
N PRO A 48 18.47 13.84 12.01
CA PRO A 48 19.68 13.55 11.26
C PRO A 48 20.92 13.54 12.16
N GLU A 49 21.97 12.88 11.69
CA GLU A 49 23.26 12.84 12.38
C GLU A 49 23.82 14.25 12.68
N ASN A 50 23.59 15.20 11.76
CA ASN A 50 24.02 16.59 11.89
C ASN A 50 23.03 17.44 12.71
N CYS A 51 22.37 16.85 13.71
CA CYS A 51 21.45 17.57 14.56
C CYS A 51 22.18 18.14 15.78
N ASP A 52 22.33 19.47 15.81
CA ASP A 52 23.01 20.23 16.87
C ASP A 52 22.18 20.35 18.17
N LYS A 53 20.93 19.86 18.15
CA LYS A 53 19.98 19.90 19.28
C LYS A 53 20.10 18.70 20.21
N HIS A 54 21.12 17.87 20.04
CA HIS A 54 21.47 16.75 20.94
C HIS A 54 22.64 17.08 21.88
N ASN A 55 23.11 18.32 21.91
CA ASN A 55 24.09 18.76 22.88
C ASN A 55 23.43 18.90 24.27
N GLU A 56 24.20 18.63 25.33
CA GLU A 56 23.75 18.75 26.71
C GLU A 56 23.18 20.16 26.96
N PRO A 57 21.99 20.28 27.58
CA PRO A 57 21.26 21.54 27.61
C PRO A 57 21.93 22.55 28.53
N ASN A 58 22.74 23.45 27.94
CA ASN A 58 23.26 24.61 28.62
C ASN A 58 22.15 25.68 28.70
N ASN A 59 21.37 25.66 29.78
CA ASN A 59 20.29 26.62 30.13
C ASN A 59 19.12 26.74 29.13
N SER A 60 18.15 25.83 29.32
CA SER A 60 16.69 26.00 29.24
C SER A 60 16.12 27.17 28.41
N THR A 61 15.95 26.93 27.12
CA THR A 61 14.74 27.37 26.38
C THR A 61 13.94 26.11 26.09
N GLY A 62 12.67 26.04 26.53
CA GLY A 62 11.86 24.80 26.56
C GLY A 62 11.75 24.03 25.24
N ALA A 63 12.04 24.65 24.10
CA ALA A 63 12.05 23.98 22.80
C ALA A 63 13.23 22.99 22.58
N ASN A 64 14.36 23.17 23.27
CA ASN A 64 15.54 22.30 23.10
C ASN A 64 15.51 21.05 24.01
N SER A 65 14.91 21.15 25.19
CA SER A 65 14.74 20.00 26.11
C SER A 65 13.79 18.93 25.56
N ASP A 66 12.73 19.36 24.87
CA ASP A 66 11.73 18.47 24.27
C ASP A 66 12.30 17.71 23.07
N HIS A 67 13.26 18.32 22.37
CA HIS A 67 13.98 17.68 21.28
C HIS A 67 14.95 16.62 21.79
N PHE A 68 15.73 16.93 22.83
CA PHE A 68 16.71 16.01 23.41
C PHE A 68 16.06 14.75 23.99
N THR A 69 14.91 14.89 24.66
CA THR A 69 14.20 13.78 25.31
C THR A 69 13.25 13.03 24.38
N GLY A 70 12.74 13.69 23.34
CA GLY A 70 11.71 13.17 22.47
C GLY A 70 12.19 12.61 21.12
N TYR A 71 13.40 12.95 20.66
CA TYR A 71 13.90 12.55 19.35
C TYR A 71 15.13 11.64 19.46
N HIS A 72 15.24 10.66 18.57
CA HIS A 72 16.39 9.79 18.46
C HIS A 72 17.34 10.28 17.36
N LYS A 73 18.60 10.50 17.72
CA LYS A 73 19.67 10.85 16.77
C LYS A 73 19.98 9.64 15.91
N SER A 74 19.70 9.73 14.61
CA SER A 74 19.98 8.67 13.65
C SER A 74 21.38 8.81 13.08
N PHE A 75 21.94 7.71 12.59
CA PHE A 75 23.18 7.69 11.82
C PHE A 75 23.01 8.24 10.38
N LEU A 76 21.78 8.56 9.98
CA LEU A 76 21.47 9.00 8.63
C LEU A 76 21.60 10.53 8.53
N GLY A 77 22.33 10.99 7.52
CA GLY A 77 22.41 12.41 7.19
C GLY A 77 21.05 13.00 6.78
N LYS A 78 20.88 14.32 6.93
CA LYS A 78 19.64 15.05 6.61
C LYS A 78 19.13 14.75 5.20
N ASN A 79 20.04 14.79 4.23
CA ASN A 79 19.78 14.59 2.82
C ASN A 79 19.28 13.16 2.55
N THR A 80 19.87 12.18 3.24
CA THR A 80 19.48 10.78 3.15
C THR A 80 18.09 10.55 3.74
N LEU A 81 17.77 11.17 4.88
CA LEU A 81 16.44 11.09 5.49
C LEU A 81 15.36 11.71 4.60
N GLU A 82 15.62 12.88 4.02
CA GLU A 82 14.69 13.55 3.10
C GLU A 82 14.45 12.73 1.84
N ASN A 83 15.50 12.13 1.26
CA ASN A 83 15.37 11.22 0.13
C ASN A 83 14.55 9.97 0.49
N ILE A 84 14.75 9.40 1.68
CA ILE A 84 13.98 8.25 2.15
C ILE A 84 12.50 8.63 2.29
N GLU A 85 12.19 9.75 2.93
CA GLU A 85 10.82 10.25 3.05
C GLU A 85 10.16 10.44 1.68
N PHE A 86 10.89 11.04 0.73
CA PHE A 86 10.42 11.24 -0.63
C PHE A 86 10.14 9.90 -1.33
N ILE A 87 11.04 8.92 -1.21
CA ILE A 87 10.84 7.58 -1.77
C ILE A 87 9.58 6.93 -1.18
N TYR A 88 9.38 6.99 0.13
CA TYR A 88 8.19 6.42 0.78
C TYR A 88 6.91 7.15 0.37
N MET A 89 6.95 8.47 0.20
CA MET A 89 5.81 9.24 -0.30
C MET A 89 5.43 8.78 -1.72
N VAL A 90 6.41 8.65 -2.61
CA VAL A 90 6.19 8.12 -3.97
C VAL A 90 5.66 6.69 -3.92
N LEU A 91 6.26 5.84 -3.08
CA LEU A 91 5.87 4.44 -2.92
C LEU A 91 4.40 4.30 -2.48
N MET A 92 3.93 5.18 -1.58
CA MET A 92 2.54 5.22 -1.12
C MET A 92 1.53 5.48 -2.24
N TYR A 93 1.90 6.19 -3.31
CA TYR A 93 1.04 6.40 -4.46
C TYR A 93 1.22 5.31 -5.53
N VAL A 94 2.45 4.86 -5.77
CA VAL A 94 2.79 3.91 -6.83
C VAL A 94 2.30 2.49 -6.52
N LEU A 95 2.47 2.01 -5.29
CA LEU A 95 2.00 0.68 -4.86
C LEU A 95 0.50 0.46 -5.09
N PRO A 96 -0.41 1.33 -4.60
CA PRO A 96 -1.85 1.13 -4.83
C PRO A 96 -2.19 1.29 -6.31
N LEU A 97 -1.53 2.18 -7.06
CA LEU A 97 -1.75 2.31 -8.50
C LEU A 97 -1.47 0.98 -9.24
N ILE A 98 -0.33 0.35 -8.95
CA ILE A 98 0.03 -0.96 -9.51
C ILE A 98 -0.99 -2.02 -9.10
N PHE A 99 -1.42 -2.02 -7.84
CA PHE A 99 -2.44 -2.93 -7.33
C PHE A 99 -3.78 -2.79 -8.07
N PHE A 100 -4.24 -1.56 -8.31
CA PHE A 100 -5.45 -1.29 -9.09
C PHE A 100 -5.33 -1.78 -10.53
N ILE A 101 -4.19 -1.52 -11.21
CA ILE A 101 -3.93 -2.02 -12.56
C ILE A 101 -3.96 -3.55 -12.58
N PHE A 102 -3.38 -4.20 -11.58
CA PHE A 102 -3.37 -5.67 -11.46
C PHE A 102 -4.78 -6.23 -11.29
N ILE A 103 -5.64 -5.60 -10.47
CA ILE A 103 -7.05 -5.97 -10.33
C ILE A 103 -7.76 -5.84 -11.67
N ILE A 104 -7.61 -4.71 -12.36
CA ILE A 104 -8.22 -4.47 -13.68
C ILE A 104 -7.78 -5.54 -14.67
N TYR A 105 -6.49 -5.90 -14.70
CA TYR A 105 -5.95 -6.95 -15.55
C TYR A 105 -6.60 -8.32 -15.28
N ILE A 106 -6.78 -8.70 -14.01
CA ILE A 106 -7.47 -9.94 -13.64
C ILE A 106 -8.91 -9.92 -14.17
N LEU A 107 -9.63 -8.82 -13.97
CA LEU A 107 -11.01 -8.67 -14.45
C LEU A 107 -11.09 -8.87 -15.97
N ILE A 108 -10.25 -8.16 -16.73
CA ILE A 108 -10.17 -8.29 -18.20
C ILE A 108 -9.94 -9.74 -18.61
N LYS A 109 -9.01 -10.44 -17.95
CA LYS A 109 -8.67 -11.83 -18.27
C LYS A 109 -9.86 -12.77 -18.02
N VAL A 110 -10.61 -12.55 -16.95
CA VAL A 110 -11.80 -13.35 -16.60
C VAL A 110 -12.90 -13.19 -17.63
N ILE A 111 -13.15 -11.96 -18.09
CA ILE A 111 -14.15 -11.70 -19.14
C ILE A 111 -13.74 -12.32 -20.45
N LYS A 112 -12.45 -12.25 -20.80
CA LYS A 112 -11.93 -12.92 -22.00
C LYS A 112 -12.18 -14.43 -21.94
N TYR A 113 -11.98 -15.05 -20.78
CA TYR A 113 -12.27 -16.47 -20.55
C TYR A 113 -13.76 -16.81 -20.67
N GLU A 114 -14.63 -16.02 -20.05
CA GLU A 114 -16.09 -16.22 -20.13
C GLU A 114 -16.63 -15.99 -21.55
N LYS A 115 -16.10 -15.00 -22.29
CA LYS A 115 -16.44 -14.75 -23.71
C LYS A 115 -16.13 -15.95 -24.59
N LEU A 116 -14.93 -16.52 -24.46
CA LEU A 116 -14.51 -17.69 -25.24
C LEU A 116 -15.34 -18.92 -24.90
N LYS A 117 -15.64 -19.13 -23.61
CA LYS A 117 -16.39 -20.29 -23.15
C LYS A 117 -17.88 -20.24 -23.52
N ALA A 118 -18.47 -19.05 -23.54
CA ALA A 118 -19.89 -18.86 -23.86
C ALA A 118 -20.15 -18.66 -25.36
N GLY A 119 -19.11 -18.68 -26.21
CA GLY A 119 -19.23 -18.38 -27.64
C GLY A 119 -19.78 -16.97 -27.92
N LYS A 120 -19.67 -16.05 -26.95
CA LYS A 120 -20.38 -14.77 -26.95
C LYS A 120 -19.38 -13.62 -27.05
N SER A 121 -19.53 -12.79 -28.08
CA SER A 121 -18.56 -11.72 -28.42
C SER A 121 -18.62 -10.50 -27.47
N ARG A 122 -19.78 -10.20 -26.89
CA ARG A 122 -19.98 -9.05 -25.97
C ARG A 122 -20.67 -9.48 -24.67
N ILE A 123 -20.04 -9.11 -23.55
CA ILE A 123 -20.61 -9.21 -22.20
C ILE A 123 -21.02 -7.79 -21.82
N GLY A 124 -22.29 -7.60 -21.44
CA GLY A 124 -22.82 -6.30 -21.04
C GLY A 124 -22.32 -5.85 -19.67
N ILE A 125 -22.25 -4.54 -19.46
CA ILE A 125 -21.78 -3.89 -18.21
C ILE A 125 -22.56 -4.38 -16.97
N LYS A 126 -23.87 -4.65 -17.11
CA LYS A 126 -24.68 -5.24 -16.03
C LYS A 126 -24.18 -6.60 -15.56
N GLU A 127 -23.77 -7.47 -16.50
CA GLU A 127 -23.21 -8.79 -16.16
C GLU A 127 -21.84 -8.62 -15.48
N TYR A 128 -21.11 -7.57 -15.84
CA TYR A 128 -19.81 -7.19 -15.26
C TYR A 128 -19.93 -6.77 -13.79
N CYS A 129 -20.87 -5.88 -13.47
CA CYS A 129 -21.15 -5.50 -12.09
C CYS A 129 -21.59 -6.71 -11.25
N ARG A 130 -22.36 -7.64 -11.85
CA ARG A 130 -22.76 -8.88 -11.18
C ARG A 130 -21.56 -9.80 -10.93
N LEU A 131 -20.62 -9.87 -11.87
CA LEU A 131 -19.36 -10.59 -11.74
C LEU A 131 -18.50 -10.03 -10.60
N CYS A 132 -18.26 -8.71 -10.57
CA CYS A 132 -17.51 -8.06 -9.49
C CYS A 132 -18.20 -8.27 -8.13
N LYS A 133 -19.52 -8.11 -8.05
CA LYS A 133 -20.28 -8.36 -6.81
C LYS A 133 -20.10 -9.79 -6.29
N ASN A 134 -19.98 -10.77 -7.19
CA ASN A 134 -19.81 -12.18 -6.81
C ASN A 134 -18.37 -12.57 -6.42
N VAL A 135 -17.38 -11.75 -6.79
CA VAL A 135 -15.96 -11.98 -6.45
C VAL A 135 -15.62 -11.37 -5.10
N PHE A 136 -16.21 -10.21 -4.78
CA PHE A 136 -15.90 -9.45 -3.56
C PHE A 136 -16.93 -9.62 -2.43
N VAL A 137 -18.09 -10.25 -2.67
CA VAL A 137 -19.12 -10.64 -1.65
C VAL A 137 -19.35 -12.15 -1.69
#